data_AF-A0A919CEZ3-F1
#
_entry.id   AF-A0A919CEZ3-F1
#
_cell.length_a   1.000
_cell.length_b   1.000
_cell.length_c   1.000
_cell.angle_alpha   90.00
_cell.angle_beta   90.00
_cell.angle_gamma   90.00
#
_symmetry.space_group_name_H-M   'P 1'
#
loop_
_entity.id
_entity.type
_entity.pdbx_description
1 polymer ?
#
loop_
_entity_poly.entity_id
_entity_poly.type
_entity_poly.pdbx_seq_one_letter_code
_entity_poly.pdbx_strand_id
1 'polypeptide(L)'
;MARIAEVLPGHFWCALLAALVSTATRVDRAVERAPDSAKEFLEERSPPDWGPAQELLADTALETVGECAAGLPTGTRVQELLLTMRVLGVFVCPGPVRHTEIARLCLVPLGKDVLGDGAARLLRQSYHAALAD
;
A
#
# COMPACT_ATOMS: atom_id res chain seq x y z
N MET A 1 -37.56 -10.64 -5.92
CA MET A 1 -36.39 -10.10 -5.18
C MET A 1 -35.83 -8.95 -5.97
N ALA A 2 -35.93 -7.72 -5.48
CA ALA A 2 -35.40 -6.54 -6.17
C ALA A 2 -33.88 -6.68 -6.36
N ARG A 3 -33.36 -6.31 -7.54
CA ARG A 3 -31.92 -6.28 -7.77
C ARG A 3 -31.34 -5.14 -6.93
N ILE A 4 -30.27 -5.42 -6.18
CA ILE A 4 -29.60 -4.47 -5.27
C ILE A 4 -29.26 -3.13 -5.97
N ALA A 5 -29.05 -3.16 -7.29
CA ALA A 5 -28.79 -1.99 -8.12
C ALA A 5 -29.94 -0.94 -8.16
N GLU A 6 -31.18 -1.34 -7.90
CA GLU A 6 -32.36 -0.44 -8.00
C GLU A 6 -32.62 0.34 -6.70
N VAL A 7 -32.00 -0.04 -5.58
CA VAL A 7 -32.33 0.47 -4.24
C VAL A 7 -31.30 1.48 -3.70
N LEU A 8 -30.12 1.57 -4.31
CA LEU A 8 -29.06 2.43 -3.80
C LEU A 8 -28.96 3.75 -4.59
N PRO A 9 -29.20 4.91 -3.97
CA PRO A 9 -28.90 6.18 -4.60
C PRO A 9 -27.41 6.16 -4.93
N GLY A 10 -27.08 6.41 -6.20
CA GLY A 10 -25.89 5.91 -6.92
C GLY A 10 -24.49 6.25 -6.40
N HIS A 11 -24.37 6.82 -5.21
CA HIS A 11 -23.12 7.17 -4.55
C HIS A 11 -22.88 6.48 -3.20
N PHE A 12 -23.87 5.82 -2.57
CA PHE A 12 -23.65 5.16 -1.26
C PHE A 12 -22.49 4.16 -1.31
N TRP A 13 -22.51 3.24 -2.29
CA TRP A 13 -21.44 2.23 -2.42
C TRP A 13 -20.09 2.86 -2.73
N CYS A 14 -20.06 3.91 -3.54
CA CYS A 14 -18.83 4.62 -3.84
C CYS A 14 -18.24 5.26 -2.58
N ALA A 15 -19.07 5.93 -1.77
CA ALA A 15 -18.65 6.56 -0.52
C ALA A 15 -18.16 5.51 0.50
N LEU A 16 -18.89 4.39 0.63
CA LEU A 16 -18.49 3.29 1.51
C LEU A 16 -17.15 2.68 1.10
N LEU A 17 -16.98 2.34 -0.18
CA LEU A 17 -15.75 1.74 -0.68
C LEU A 17 -14.59 2.73 -0.60
N ALA A 18 -14.80 4.01 -0.90
CA ALA A 18 -13.80 5.06 -0.71
C ALA A 18 -13.36 5.18 0.75
N ALA A 19 -14.30 5.19 1.69
CA ALA A 19 -13.99 5.25 3.13
C ALA A 19 -13.20 4.03 3.61
N LEU A 20 -13.57 2.83 3.16
CA LEU A 20 -12.87 1.59 3.49
C LEU A 20 -11.46 1.57 2.91
N VAL A 21 -11.29 1.92 1.62
CA VAL A 21 -9.97 1.99 0.96
C VAL A 21 -9.08 3.05 1.63
N SER A 22 -9.63 4.22 1.95
CA SER A 22 -8.90 5.28 2.65
C SER A 22 -8.42 4.82 4.03
N THR A 23 -9.28 4.15 4.79
CA THR A 23 -8.95 3.64 6.13
C THR A 23 -7.89 2.55 6.06
N ALA A 24 -8.08 1.54 5.20
CA ALA A 24 -7.12 0.46 5.03
C ALA A 24 -5.76 0.98 4.54
N THR A 25 -5.74 1.98 3.64
CA THR A 25 -4.48 2.62 3.19
C THR A 25 -3.77 3.34 4.34
N ARG A 26 -4.50 3.95 5.29
CA ARG A 26 -3.89 4.59 6.47
C ARG A 26 -3.28 3.57 7.41
N VAL A 27 -3.96 2.44 7.62
CA VAL A 27 -3.45 1.33 8.44
C VAL A 27 -2.18 0.77 7.83
N ASP A 28 -2.19 0.46 6.53
CA ASP A 28 -1.05 -0.04 5.76
C ASP A 28 0.17 0.88 5.93
N ARG A 29 0.01 2.18 5.65
CA ARG A 29 1.07 3.19 5.84
C ARG A 29 1.51 3.38 7.28
N ALA A 30 0.67 3.11 8.26
CA ALA A 30 1.04 3.23 9.67
C ALA A 30 1.93 2.05 10.08
N VAL A 31 1.64 0.85 9.57
CA VAL A 31 2.50 -0.32 9.73
C VAL A 31 3.85 -0.10 9.03
N GLU A 32 3.85 0.42 7.79
CA GLU A 32 5.09 0.72 7.05
C GLU A 32 5.98 1.75 7.74
N ARG A 33 5.39 2.77 8.40
CA ARG A 33 6.14 3.84 9.09
C ARG A 33 6.55 3.49 10.52
N ALA A 34 6.08 2.35 11.06
CA ALA A 34 6.37 1.96 12.43
C ALA A 34 7.89 1.84 12.71
N PRO A 35 8.73 1.29 11.81
CA PRO A 35 10.18 1.23 12.02
C PRO A 35 10.82 2.62 12.10
N ASP A 36 10.49 3.54 11.19
CA ASP A 36 11.03 4.90 11.20
C ASP A 36 10.64 5.65 12.48
N SER A 37 9.38 5.53 12.89
CA SER A 37 8.91 6.14 14.15
C SER A 37 9.58 5.51 15.38
N ALA A 38 9.91 4.22 15.33
CA ALA A 38 10.67 3.56 16.38
C ALA A 38 12.14 4.01 16.38
N LYS A 39 12.74 4.26 15.21
CA LYS A 39 14.09 4.82 15.09
C LYS A 39 14.18 6.20 15.73
N GLU A 40 13.31 7.12 15.34
CA GLU A 40 13.28 8.48 15.89
C GLU A 40 13.12 8.45 17.42
N PHE A 41 12.21 7.62 17.92
CA PHE A 41 12.01 7.44 19.36
C PHE A 41 13.25 6.89 20.09
N LEU A 42 14.00 5.98 19.46
CA LEU A 42 15.22 5.40 20.02
C LEU A 42 16.41 6.39 19.95
N GLU A 43 16.51 7.18 18.88
CA GLU A 43 17.52 8.24 18.73
C GLU A 43 17.37 9.31 19.82
N GLU A 44 16.14 9.75 20.11
CA GLU A 44 15.84 10.69 21.21
C GLU A 44 16.21 10.17 22.60
N ARG A 45 16.35 8.85 22.75
CA ARG A 45 16.56 8.15 24.02
C ARG A 45 17.87 7.36 24.10
N SER A 46 18.74 7.52 23.11
CA SER A 46 19.98 6.77 23.03
C SER A 46 20.91 7.13 24.20
N PRO A 47 21.39 6.15 24.98
CA PRO A 47 22.33 6.41 26.07
C PRO A 47 23.62 7.05 25.53
N PRO A 48 24.22 8.00 26.27
CA PRO A 48 25.39 8.74 25.81
C PRO A 48 26.66 7.89 25.59
N ASP A 49 26.68 6.65 26.08
CA ASP A 49 27.86 5.77 26.07
C ASP A 49 27.71 4.57 25.11
N TRP A 50 26.79 4.61 24.15
CA TRP A 50 26.73 3.56 23.13
C TRP A 50 27.97 3.57 22.23
N GLY A 51 28.53 2.38 22.01
CA GLY A 51 29.62 2.17 21.08
C GLY A 51 29.10 1.67 19.71
N PRO A 52 29.97 1.61 18.70
CA PRO A 52 29.59 1.24 17.33
C PRO A 52 28.93 -0.14 17.21
N ALA A 53 29.29 -1.08 18.10
CA ALA A 53 28.69 -2.42 18.11
C ALA A 53 27.24 -2.39 18.60
N GLN A 54 26.93 -1.55 19.61
CA GLN A 54 25.58 -1.39 20.13
C GLN A 54 24.66 -0.69 19.12
N GLU A 55 25.16 0.34 18.44
CA GLU A 55 24.43 1.04 17.37
C GLU A 55 24.09 0.08 16.23
N LEU A 56 25.07 -0.69 15.74
CA LEU A 56 24.86 -1.66 14.66
C LEU A 56 23.82 -2.73 15.02
N LEU A 57 23.85 -3.22 16.27
CA LEU A 57 22.87 -4.19 16.76
C LEU A 57 21.46 -3.59 16.84
N ALA A 58 21.33 -2.34 17.25
CA ALA A 58 20.04 -1.66 17.34
C ALA A 58 19.43 -1.40 15.95
N ASP A 59 20.21 -0.90 14.99
CA ASP A 59 19.77 -0.71 13.61
C ASP A 59 19.37 -2.05 12.97
N THR A 60 20.19 -3.10 13.14
CA THR A 60 19.89 -4.44 12.62
C THR A 60 18.61 -5.03 13.24
N ALA A 61 18.41 -4.84 14.55
CA ALA A 61 17.22 -5.31 15.24
C ALA A 61 15.97 -4.59 14.75
N LEU A 62 16.06 -3.28 14.51
CA LEU A 62 14.94 -2.48 13.99
C LEU A 62 14.56 -2.90 12.57
N GLU A 63 15.55 -3.10 11.69
CA GLU A 63 15.34 -3.58 10.33
C GLU A 63 14.68 -4.97 10.34
N THR A 64 15.23 -5.91 11.12
CA THR A 64 14.71 -7.28 11.24
C THR A 64 13.28 -7.31 11.79
N VAL A 65 12.97 -6.48 12.79
CA VAL A 65 11.60 -6.36 13.35
C VAL A 65 10.66 -5.74 12.33
N GLY A 66 11.10 -4.75 11.56
CA GLY A 66 10.34 -4.15 10.47
C GLY A 66 9.99 -5.17 9.38
N GLU A 67 10.96 -5.97 8.94
CA GLU A 67 10.75 -7.06 7.98
C GLU A 67 9.78 -8.12 8.51
N CYS A 68 9.95 -8.53 9.77
CA CYS A 68 9.03 -9.49 10.42
C CYS A 68 7.61 -8.93 10.52
N ALA A 69 7.45 -7.66 10.86
CA ALA A 69 6.16 -6.99 10.96
C ALA A 69 5.49 -6.82 9.58
N ALA A 70 6.26 -6.49 8.54
CA ALA A 70 5.79 -6.44 7.16
C ALA A 70 5.35 -7.82 6.64
N GLY A 71 6.04 -8.88 7.08
CA GLY A 71 5.70 -10.27 6.80
C GLY A 71 4.56 -10.85 7.65
N LEU A 72 4.04 -10.11 8.66
CA LEU A 72 2.87 -10.57 9.40
C LEU A 72 1.69 -10.66 8.44
N PRO A 73 0.83 -11.69 8.57
CA PRO A 73 -0.32 -11.90 7.68
C PRO A 73 -1.22 -10.66 7.57
N THR A 74 -1.20 -9.77 8.55
CA THR A 74 -1.94 -8.50 8.55
C THR A 74 -1.52 -7.57 7.42
N GLY A 75 -0.22 -7.43 7.11
CA GLY A 75 0.27 -6.56 6.02
C GLY A 75 -0.19 -7.05 4.66
N THR A 76 0.16 -8.30 4.32
CA THR A 76 -0.25 -8.93 3.05
C THR A 76 -1.77 -9.00 2.89
N ARG A 77 -2.52 -9.34 3.96
CA ARG A 77 -4.00 -9.36 3.91
C ARG A 77 -4.61 -7.98 3.71
N VAL A 78 -4.00 -6.91 4.26
CA VAL A 78 -4.48 -5.54 4.03
C VAL A 78 -4.24 -5.12 2.59
N GLN A 79 -3.11 -5.48 1.98
CA GLN A 79 -2.83 -5.21 0.57
C GLN A 79 -3.79 -5.97 -0.37
N GLU A 80 -4.03 -7.26 -0.13
CA GLU A 80 -5.01 -8.05 -0.88
C GLU A 80 -6.44 -7.50 -0.75
N LEU A 81 -6.81 -7.08 0.46
CA LEU A 81 -8.09 -6.44 0.72
C LEU A 81 -8.21 -5.09 0.01
N LEU A 82 -7.15 -4.29 0.02
CA LEU A 82 -7.07 -3.02 -0.70
C LEU A 82 -7.23 -3.23 -2.20
N LEU A 83 -6.51 -4.20 -2.78
CA LEU A 83 -6.66 -4.55 -4.20
C LEU A 83 -8.11 -4.90 -4.52
N THR A 84 -8.72 -5.79 -3.72
CA THR A 84 -10.11 -6.22 -3.89
C THR A 84 -11.07 -5.04 -3.80
N MET A 85 -10.94 -4.19 -2.78
CA MET A 85 -11.80 -3.03 -2.59
C MET A 85 -11.63 -1.98 -3.70
N ARG A 86 -10.41 -1.77 -4.20
CA ARG A 86 -10.15 -0.85 -5.31
C ARG A 86 -10.80 -1.34 -6.60
N VAL A 87 -10.65 -2.63 -6.91
CA VAL A 87 -11.30 -3.26 -8.06
C VAL A 87 -12.82 -3.12 -7.96
N LEU A 88 -13.41 -3.45 -6.80
CA LEU A 88 -14.84 -3.28 -6.56
C LEU A 88 -15.27 -1.81 -6.72
N GLY A 89 -14.50 -0.85 -6.21
CA GLY A 89 -14.79 0.57 -6.31
C GLY A 89 -14.86 1.07 -7.76
N VAL A 90 -14.00 0.57 -8.64
CA VAL A 90 -14.02 0.91 -10.07
C VAL A 90 -15.22 0.30 -10.77
N PHE A 91 -15.55 -0.97 -10.50
CA PHE A 91 -16.64 -1.68 -11.18
C PHE A 91 -18.04 -1.27 -10.71
N VAL A 92 -18.20 -0.89 -9.44
CA VAL A 92 -19.50 -0.45 -8.90
C VAL A 92 -19.81 0.99 -9.31
N CYS A 93 -18.80 1.81 -9.61
CA CYS A 93 -19.00 3.19 -10.01
C CYS A 93 -19.40 3.29 -11.51
N PRO A 94 -20.53 3.93 -11.87
CA PRO A 94 -20.92 4.11 -13.28
C PRO A 94 -19.99 5.04 -14.08
N GLY A 95 -19.19 5.86 -13.40
CA GLY A 95 -18.30 6.85 -14.02
C GLY A 95 -17.01 7.06 -13.22
N PRO A 96 -16.17 6.02 -13.06
CA PRO A 96 -15.04 6.03 -12.11
C PRO A 96 -13.99 7.08 -12.47
N VAL A 97 -13.86 7.44 -13.75
CA VAL A 97 -12.96 8.51 -14.22
C VAL A 97 -13.47 9.90 -13.83
N ARG A 98 -14.78 10.11 -13.83
CA ARG A 98 -15.42 11.40 -13.49
C ARG A 98 -15.71 11.55 -12.00
N HIS A 99 -15.58 10.48 -11.23
CA HIS A 99 -15.81 10.47 -9.79
C HIS A 99 -14.47 10.56 -9.06
N THR A 100 -14.07 11.78 -8.70
CA THR A 100 -12.73 12.14 -8.17
C THR A 100 -12.22 11.21 -7.06
N GLU A 101 -13.07 10.82 -6.13
CA GLU A 101 -12.67 9.97 -5.00
C GLU A 101 -12.35 8.53 -5.43
N ILE A 102 -13.19 7.92 -6.27
CA ILE A 102 -12.94 6.61 -6.88
C ILE A 102 -11.72 6.66 -7.80
N ALA A 103 -11.58 7.72 -8.60
CA ALA A 103 -10.44 7.90 -9.47
C ALA A 103 -9.13 7.91 -8.64
N ARG A 104 -9.09 8.71 -7.57
CA ARG A 104 -7.88 8.90 -6.75
C ARG A 104 -7.54 7.70 -5.89
N LEU A 105 -8.53 7.08 -5.24
CA LEU A 105 -8.30 6.03 -4.24
C LEU A 105 -8.25 4.63 -4.85
N CYS A 106 -8.93 4.42 -5.99
CA CYS A 106 -9.07 3.11 -6.60
C CYS A 106 -8.39 3.04 -7.97
N LEU A 107 -8.81 3.87 -8.93
CA LEU A 107 -8.37 3.75 -10.33
C LEU A 107 -6.88 4.06 -10.51
N VAL A 108 -6.40 5.18 -9.97
CA VAL A 108 -4.99 5.61 -10.13
C VAL A 108 -4.02 4.61 -9.48
N PRO A 109 -4.22 4.15 -8.24
CA PRO A 109 -3.35 3.13 -7.64
C PRO A 109 -3.31 1.83 -8.43
N LEU A 110 -4.45 1.30 -8.87
CA LEU A 110 -4.50 0.11 -9.73
C LEU A 110 -3.71 0.30 -11.03
N GLY A 111 -3.84 1.48 -11.65
CA GLY A 111 -3.09 1.83 -12.85
C GLY A 111 -1.58 1.92 -12.59
N LYS A 112 -1.16 2.48 -11.46
CA LYS A 112 0.27 2.56 -11.09
C LYS A 112 0.88 1.19 -10.90
N ASP A 113 0.18 0.27 -10.25
CA ASP A 113 0.68 -1.07 -9.99
C ASP A 113 0.86 -1.84 -11.33
N VAL A 114 -0.16 -1.84 -12.19
CA VAL A 114 -0.13 -2.53 -13.49
C VAL A 114 0.84 -1.89 -14.48
N LEU A 115 0.85 -0.56 -14.60
CA LEU A 115 1.74 0.17 -15.51
C LEU A 115 3.19 0.14 -15.02
N GLY A 116 3.42 0.20 -13.71
CA GLY A 116 4.74 0.08 -13.10
C GLY A 116 5.37 -1.28 -13.37
N ASP A 117 4.63 -2.36 -13.11
CA ASP A 117 5.09 -3.73 -13.37
C ASP A 117 5.31 -4.00 -14.86
N GLY A 118 4.42 -3.47 -15.71
CA GLY A 118 4.57 -3.56 -17.16
C GLY A 118 5.83 -2.87 -17.67
N ALA A 119 6.07 -1.63 -17.23
CA ALA A 119 7.24 -0.85 -17.61
C ALA A 119 8.55 -1.46 -17.08
N ALA A 120 8.58 -1.92 -15.83
CA ALA A 120 9.75 -2.58 -15.25
C ALA A 120 10.12 -3.86 -16.00
N ARG A 121 9.12 -4.65 -16.41
CA ARG A 121 9.32 -5.86 -17.20
C ARG A 121 9.90 -5.55 -18.58
N LEU A 122 9.36 -4.54 -19.26
CA LEU A 122 9.86 -4.09 -20.57
C LEU A 122 11.31 -3.61 -20.49
N LEU A 123 11.65 -2.82 -19.46
CA LEU A 123 13.02 -2.32 -19.25
C LEU A 123 14.02 -3.45 -18.99
N ARG A 124 13.64 -4.46 -18.20
CA ARG A 124 14.48 -5.65 -17.99
C ARG A 124 14.70 -6.41 -19.30
N GLN A 125 13.66 -6.58 -20.10
CA GLN A 125 13.76 -7.25 -21.40
C GLN A 125 14.68 -6.50 -22.36
N SER A 126 14.57 -5.16 -22.44
CA SER A 126 15.45 -4.35 -23.29
C SER A 126 16.90 -4.36 -22.80
N TYR A 127 17.11 -4.35 -21.48
CA TYR A 127 18.45 -4.46 -20.89
C TYR A 127 19.11 -5.82 -21.20
N HIS A 128 18.37 -6.92 -21.06
CA HIS A 128 18.89 -8.25 -21.39
C HIS A 128 19.17 -8.43 -22.88
N ALA A 129 18.34 -7.85 -23.75
CA ALA A 129 18.60 -7.84 -25.19
C ALA A 129 19.89 -7.09 -25.52
N ALA A 130 20.14 -5.94 -24.89
CA ALA A 130 21.36 -5.15 -25.11
C ALA A 130 22.66 -5.76 -24.56
N LEU A 131 22.57 -6.77 -23.67
CA LEU A 131 23.72 -7.52 -23.16
C LEU A 131 24.01 -8.81 -23.95
N ALA A 132 23.08 -9.22 -24.82
CA ALA A 132 23.21 -10.41 -25.65
C ALA A 132 23.81 -10.11 -27.04
N ASP A 133 23.94 -8.82 -27.39
CA ASP A 133 24.67 -8.28 -28.54
C ASP A 133 26.08 -7.82 -28.13
#